data_AF-A0A1S3DPU8-F1
#
_entry.id   AF-A0A1S3DPU8-F1
#
_cell.length_a   1.000
_cell.length_b   1.000
_cell.length_c   1.000
_cell.angle_alpha   90.00
_cell.angle_beta   90.00
_cell.angle_gamma   90.00
#
_symmetry.space_group_name_H-M   'P 1'
#
loop_
_entity.id
_entity.type
_entity.pdbx_description
1 polymer ?
#
loop_
_entity_poly.entity_id
_entity_poly.type
_entity_poly.pdbx_seq_one_letter_code
_entity_poly.pdbx_strand_id
1 'polypeptide(L)'
;TRNVVAECLGKLTLIDPSNLLPRLQESLKSNSALMRTTVLTAVKFTISDQPQSIDPLLRQTIGDFLSALKDSDLNVRRVALVAFNSAAHNKPSLVIDLLDSVLPQLYAETAVKKTLIREVEMGPFKHTVDDGLDIRKAAFECMYTLLDTCLDRVDMFEFLNHLESG
;
A
#
# COMPACT_ATOMS: atom_id res chain seq x y z
N THR A 1 -14.24 12.49 9.10
CA THR A 1 -13.26 11.42 9.39
C THR A 1 -12.06 11.56 8.45
N ARG A 2 -10.88 11.02 8.79
CA ARG A 2 -9.64 11.21 7.99
C ARG A 2 -9.72 10.64 6.56
N ASN A 3 -10.52 9.60 6.33
CA ASN A 3 -10.73 9.05 4.99
C ASN A 3 -11.43 10.04 4.07
N VAL A 4 -12.45 10.76 4.56
CA VAL A 4 -13.14 11.80 3.78
C VAL A 4 -12.17 12.93 3.42
N VAL A 5 -11.29 13.33 4.34
CA VAL A 5 -10.25 14.33 4.05
C VAL A 5 -9.30 13.82 2.97
N ALA A 6 -8.83 12.58 3.07
CA ALA A 6 -7.96 11.98 2.07
C ALA A 6 -8.64 11.90 0.70
N GLU A 7 -9.91 11.51 0.65
CA GLU A 7 -10.70 11.49 -0.58
C GLU A 7 -10.83 12.87 -1.20
N CYS A 8 -11.21 13.88 -0.41
CA CYS A 8 -11.27 15.26 -0.87
C CYS A 8 -9.91 15.74 -1.40
N LEU A 9 -8.81 15.41 -0.72
CA LEU A 9 -7.45 15.76 -1.18
C LEU A 9 -7.11 15.07 -2.51
N GLY A 10 -7.46 13.79 -2.67
CA GLY A 10 -7.29 13.07 -3.94
C GLY A 10 -8.07 13.73 -5.07
N LYS A 11 -9.35 14.06 -4.82
CA LYS A 11 -10.19 14.75 -5.81
C LYS A 11 -9.70 16.15 -6.16
N LEU A 12 -9.21 16.91 -5.18
CA LEU A 12 -8.58 18.21 -5.43
C LEU A 12 -7.31 18.08 -6.27
N THR A 13 -6.51 17.04 -6.01
CA THR A 13 -5.28 16.76 -6.77
C THR A 13 -5.57 16.45 -8.24
N LEU A 14 -6.73 15.87 -8.56
CA LEU A 14 -7.15 15.67 -9.96
C LEU A 14 -7.44 17.00 -10.69
N ILE A 15 -7.75 18.08 -9.97
CA ILE A 15 -8.03 19.40 -10.56
C ILE A 15 -6.74 20.14 -10.91
N ASP A 16 -5.72 20.08 -10.03
CA ASP A 16 -4.43 20.75 -10.22
C ASP A 16 -3.24 19.84 -9.84
N PRO A 17 -2.96 18.80 -10.65
CA PRO A 17 -1.99 17.78 -10.31
C PRO A 17 -0.56 18.32 -10.26
N SER A 18 -0.21 19.27 -11.13
CA SER A 18 1.13 19.84 -11.22
C SER A 18 1.56 20.57 -9.95
N ASN A 19 0.63 21.21 -9.23
CA ASN A 19 0.94 21.91 -7.99
C ASN A 19 0.67 21.08 -6.73
N LEU A 20 -0.34 20.20 -6.76
CA LEU A 20 -0.77 19.47 -5.56
C LEU A 20 -0.03 18.14 -5.37
N LEU A 21 0.32 17.43 -6.45
CA LEU A 21 1.04 16.15 -6.33
C LEU A 21 2.43 16.32 -5.68
N PRO A 22 3.25 17.34 -6.01
CA PRO A 22 4.51 17.59 -5.30
C PRO A 22 4.33 17.88 -3.80
N ARG A 23 3.24 18.55 -3.42
CA ARG A 23 2.92 18.82 -2.00
C ARG A 23 2.54 17.55 -1.24
N LEU A 24 1.87 16.62 -1.91
CA LEU A 24 1.61 15.28 -1.36
C LEU A 24 2.93 14.51 -1.17
N GLN A 25 3.85 14.54 -2.13
CA GLN A 25 5.17 13.92 -1.99
C GLN A 25 5.96 14.52 -0.83
N GLU A 26 5.95 15.85 -0.66
CA GLU A 26 6.59 16.50 0.47
C GLU A 26 5.97 16.08 1.81
N SER A 27 4.64 16.00 1.86
CA SER A 27 3.90 15.57 3.06
C SER A 27 4.17 14.11 3.46
N LEU A 28 4.66 13.28 2.53
CA LEU A 28 5.10 11.92 2.82
C LEU A 28 6.34 11.90 3.74
N LYS A 29 7.12 12.98 3.80
CA LYS A 29 8.28 13.13 4.68
C LYS A 29 7.91 13.62 6.09
N SER A 30 6.61 13.80 6.38
CA SER A 30 6.15 14.25 7.68
C SER A 30 6.51 13.25 8.79
N ASN A 31 6.90 13.74 9.96
CA ASN A 31 7.10 12.92 11.16
C ASN A 31 5.79 12.25 11.64
N SER A 32 4.62 12.79 11.25
CA SER A 32 3.32 12.24 11.64
C SER A 32 2.92 11.05 10.77
N ALA A 33 2.88 9.85 11.35
CA ALA A 33 2.36 8.66 10.67
C ALA A 33 0.95 8.88 10.10
N LEU A 34 0.11 9.58 10.86
CA LEU A 34 -1.24 9.94 10.42
C LEU A 34 -1.25 10.79 9.14
N MET A 35 -0.32 11.76 9.02
CA MET A 35 -0.17 12.57 7.81
C MET A 35 0.23 11.69 6.62
N ARG A 36 1.24 10.83 6.79
CA ARG A 36 1.71 9.91 5.75
C ARG A 36 0.60 8.95 5.30
N THR A 37 -0.17 8.39 6.24
CA THR A 37 -1.37 7.59 5.92
C THR A 37 -2.40 8.39 5.11
N THR A 38 -2.70 9.63 5.49
CA THR A 38 -3.67 10.46 4.76
C THR A 38 -3.21 10.76 3.34
N VAL A 39 -1.91 11.02 3.15
CA VAL A 39 -1.30 11.25 1.82
C VAL A 39 -1.43 10.01 0.94
N LEU A 40 -1.05 8.83 1.43
CA LEU A 40 -1.16 7.59 0.66
C LEU A 40 -2.61 7.27 0.28
N THR A 41 -3.55 7.48 1.20
CA THR A 41 -4.98 7.33 0.91
C THR A 41 -5.46 8.37 -0.11
N ALA A 42 -4.96 9.60 -0.08
CA ALA A 42 -5.30 10.61 -1.07
C ALA A 42 -4.82 10.22 -2.47
N VAL A 43 -3.58 9.73 -2.57
CA VAL A 43 -3.01 9.22 -3.83
C VAL A 43 -3.83 8.04 -4.34
N LYS A 44 -4.26 7.11 -3.49
CA LYS A 44 -5.19 6.03 -3.88
C LYS A 44 -6.44 6.59 -4.58
N PHE A 45 -7.03 7.67 -4.06
CA PHE A 45 -8.22 8.30 -4.64
C PHE A 45 -7.97 9.06 -5.95
N THR A 46 -6.71 9.23 -6.36
CA THR A 46 -6.35 9.74 -7.71
C THR A 46 -6.31 8.63 -8.76
N ILE A 47 -6.26 7.35 -8.35
CA ILE A 47 -6.17 6.20 -9.24
C ILE A 47 -7.58 5.77 -9.65
N SER A 48 -7.92 5.98 -10.92
CA SER A 48 -9.13 5.45 -11.58
C SER A 48 -8.73 4.42 -12.63
N ASP A 49 -9.66 3.56 -13.01
CA ASP A 49 -9.60 2.67 -14.18
C ASP A 49 -9.54 3.43 -15.51
N GLN A 50 -10.25 4.56 -15.61
CA GLN A 50 -10.27 5.39 -16.81
C GLN A 50 -8.96 6.19 -16.96
N PRO A 51 -8.50 6.45 -18.19
CA PRO A 51 -7.37 7.35 -18.44
C PRO A 51 -7.65 8.75 -17.86
N GLN A 52 -6.68 9.29 -17.11
CA GLN A 52 -6.76 10.61 -16.50
C GLN A 52 -5.54 11.45 -16.88
N SER A 53 -5.70 12.78 -16.91
CA SER A 53 -4.60 13.71 -17.18
C SER A 53 -3.46 13.66 -16.17
N ILE A 54 -3.73 13.17 -14.95
CA ILE A 54 -2.73 12.97 -13.90
C ILE A 54 -1.81 11.77 -14.16
N ASP A 55 -2.23 10.79 -14.96
CA ASP A 55 -1.54 9.49 -15.10
C ASP A 55 -0.04 9.62 -15.47
N PRO A 56 0.38 10.52 -16.40
CA PRO A 56 1.79 10.70 -16.72
C PRO A 56 2.63 11.25 -15.56
N LEU A 57 2.06 12.15 -14.74
CA LEU A 57 2.70 12.70 -13.55
C LEU A 57 2.76 11.66 -12.44
N LEU A 58 1.66 10.91 -12.28
CA LEU A 58 1.59 9.84 -11.29
C LEU A 58 2.60 8.74 -11.60
N ARG A 59 2.75 8.32 -12.86
CA ARG A 59 3.76 7.31 -13.26
C ARG A 59 5.19 7.72 -12.88
N GLN A 60 5.51 9.00 -12.93
CA GLN A 60 6.84 9.52 -12.56
C GLN A 60 7.08 9.54 -11.05
N THR A 61 6.01 9.59 -10.24
CA THR A 61 6.10 9.88 -8.79
C THR A 61 5.56 8.76 -7.92
N ILE A 62 4.86 7.76 -8.48
CA ILE A 62 4.23 6.67 -7.75
C ILE A 62 5.24 5.84 -6.95
N GLY A 63 6.47 5.70 -7.45
CA GLY A 63 7.57 5.06 -6.74
C GLY A 63 7.89 5.71 -5.39
N ASP A 64 7.78 7.04 -5.29
CA ASP A 64 8.02 7.76 -4.02
C ASP A 64 6.95 7.39 -2.99
N PHE A 65 5.68 7.27 -3.40
CA PHE A 65 4.60 6.85 -2.51
C PHE A 65 4.74 5.37 -2.10
N LEU A 66 5.14 4.50 -3.04
CA LEU A 66 5.38 3.08 -2.75
C LEU A 66 6.60 2.84 -1.87
N SER A 67 7.53 3.80 -1.76
CA SER A 67 8.62 3.73 -0.78
C SER A 67 8.13 3.63 0.67
N ALA A 68 6.89 4.06 0.95
CA ALA A 68 6.25 3.93 2.25
C ALA A 68 5.96 2.47 2.68
N LEU A 69 6.16 1.49 1.79
CA LEU A 69 6.21 0.07 2.19
C LEU A 69 7.35 -0.22 3.18
N LYS A 70 8.38 0.63 3.23
CA LYS A 70 9.50 0.56 4.18
C LYS A 70 9.30 1.42 5.43
N ASP A 71 8.11 2.00 5.63
CA ASP A 71 7.84 2.91 6.74
C ASP A 71 7.99 2.21 8.10
N SER A 72 8.47 2.96 9.10
CA SER A 72 8.57 2.45 10.48
C SER A 72 7.21 2.13 11.10
N ASP A 73 6.17 2.85 10.69
CA ASP A 73 4.81 2.68 11.20
C ASP A 73 4.06 1.57 10.45
N LEU A 74 3.51 0.62 11.20
CA LEU A 74 2.80 -0.54 10.66
C LEU A 74 1.57 -0.13 9.82
N ASN A 75 0.83 0.87 10.28
CA ASN A 75 -0.38 1.31 9.60
C ASN A 75 -0.05 2.08 8.30
N VAL A 76 1.05 2.84 8.27
CA VAL A 76 1.52 3.47 7.03
C VAL A 76 1.89 2.41 5.98
N ARG A 77 2.65 1.36 6.36
CA ARG A 77 2.96 0.24 5.45
C ARG A 77 1.70 -0.46 4.93
N ARG A 78 0.74 -0.73 5.82
CA ARG A 78 -0.55 -1.32 5.44
C ARG A 78 -1.30 -0.45 4.41
N VAL A 79 -1.36 0.86 4.61
CA VAL A 79 -2.03 1.76 3.66
C VAL A 79 -1.27 1.87 2.35
N ALA A 80 0.07 1.80 2.37
CA ALA A 80 0.87 1.71 1.16
C ALA A 80 0.55 0.45 0.35
N LEU A 81 0.38 -0.71 1.00
CA LEU A 81 -0.09 -1.94 0.36
C LEU A 81 -1.49 -1.77 -0.25
N VAL A 82 -2.43 -1.17 0.47
CA VAL A 82 -3.78 -0.93 -0.06
C VAL A 82 -3.77 0.03 -1.27
N ALA A 83 -2.90 1.05 -1.26
CA ALA A 83 -2.72 1.95 -2.40
C ALA A 83 -2.08 1.24 -3.59
N PHE A 84 -1.06 0.41 -3.33
CA PHE A 84 -0.44 -0.47 -4.33
C PHE A 84 -1.46 -1.42 -4.95
N ASN A 85 -2.28 -2.09 -4.14
CA ASN A 85 -3.33 -2.99 -4.61
C ASN A 85 -4.30 -2.27 -5.54
N SER A 86 -4.72 -1.06 -5.15
CA SER A 86 -5.60 -0.23 -5.97
C SER A 86 -4.97 0.15 -7.31
N ALA A 87 -3.67 0.41 -7.34
CA ALA A 87 -2.93 0.68 -8.58
C ALA A 87 -2.81 -0.58 -9.44
N ALA A 88 -2.43 -1.71 -8.84
CA ALA A 88 -2.29 -2.99 -9.53
C ALA A 88 -3.63 -3.50 -10.10
N HIS A 89 -4.75 -3.23 -9.43
CA HIS A 89 -6.07 -3.62 -9.91
C HIS A 89 -6.60 -2.67 -11.00
N ASN A 90 -6.58 -1.36 -10.76
CA ASN A 90 -7.26 -0.39 -11.63
C ASN A 90 -6.37 0.15 -12.76
N LYS A 91 -5.06 0.22 -12.54
CA LYS A 91 -4.12 0.80 -13.52
C LYS A 91 -2.71 0.18 -13.40
N PRO A 92 -2.55 -1.09 -13.81
CA PRO A 92 -1.29 -1.83 -13.67
C PRO A 92 -0.08 -1.11 -14.30
N SER A 93 -0.32 -0.33 -15.36
CA SER A 93 0.71 0.45 -16.05
C SER A 93 1.44 1.47 -15.19
N LEU A 94 0.91 1.83 -14.01
CA LEU A 94 1.60 2.68 -13.04
C LEU A 94 2.64 1.93 -12.21
N VAL A 95 2.48 0.62 -12.00
CA VAL A 95 3.26 -0.14 -11.02
C VAL A 95 4.06 -1.29 -11.63
N ILE A 96 3.77 -1.70 -12.86
CA ILE A 96 4.40 -2.86 -13.50
C ILE A 96 5.93 -2.75 -13.57
N ASP A 97 6.47 -1.55 -13.84
CA ASP A 97 7.91 -1.31 -13.91
C ASP A 97 8.58 -1.26 -12.51
N LEU A 98 7.79 -1.23 -11.45
CA LEU A 98 8.24 -1.13 -10.05
C LEU A 98 8.17 -2.46 -9.31
N LEU A 99 7.60 -3.51 -9.92
CA LEU A 99 7.36 -4.80 -9.27
C LEU A 99 8.63 -5.41 -8.69
N ASP A 100 9.75 -5.36 -9.40
CA ASP A 100 11.05 -5.89 -8.94
C ASP A 100 11.49 -5.25 -7.60
N SER A 101 11.09 -4.00 -7.35
CA SER A 101 11.40 -3.28 -6.11
C SER A 101 10.34 -3.46 -5.01
N VAL A 102 9.10 -3.73 -5.40
CA VAL A 102 7.93 -3.81 -4.51
C VAL A 102 7.70 -5.23 -4.00
N LEU A 103 7.86 -6.25 -4.85
CA LEU A 103 7.60 -7.65 -4.52
C LEU A 103 8.37 -8.12 -3.27
N PRO A 104 9.68 -7.81 -3.08
CA PRO A 104 10.38 -8.21 -1.86
C PRO A 104 9.77 -7.59 -0.59
N GLN A 105 9.25 -6.36 -0.68
CA GLN A 105 8.57 -5.71 0.45
C GLN A 105 7.20 -6.33 0.71
N LEU A 106 6.45 -6.63 -0.36
CA LEU A 106 5.16 -7.29 -0.28
C LEU A 106 5.28 -8.65 0.40
N TYR A 107 6.22 -9.49 -0.05
CA TYR A 107 6.48 -10.81 0.52
C TYR A 107 6.98 -10.74 1.96
N ALA A 108 7.81 -9.76 2.31
CA ALA A 108 8.21 -9.56 3.70
C ALA A 108 7.03 -9.24 4.65
N GLU A 109 5.94 -8.67 4.11
CA GLU A 109 4.71 -8.41 4.85
C GLU A 109 3.75 -9.61 4.89
N THR A 110 4.02 -10.74 4.22
CA THR A 110 3.22 -11.98 4.39
C THR A 110 3.67 -12.80 5.59
N ALA A 111 4.91 -12.62 6.06
CA ALA A 111 5.47 -13.38 7.16
C ALA A 111 4.85 -13.00 8.52
N VAL A 112 4.61 -14.01 9.37
CA VAL A 112 4.15 -13.80 10.75
C VAL A 112 5.29 -13.23 11.61
N LYS A 113 5.13 -11.98 12.06
CA LYS A 113 6.09 -11.29 12.92
C LYS A 113 5.73 -11.49 14.39
N LYS A 114 6.43 -12.41 15.07
CA LYS A 114 6.20 -12.72 16.50
C LYS A 114 6.28 -11.49 17.42
N THR A 115 7.04 -10.47 17.05
CA THR A 115 7.14 -9.20 17.78
C THR A 115 5.83 -8.39 17.79
N LEU A 116 4.87 -8.70 16.91
CA LEU A 116 3.56 -8.06 16.83
C LEU A 116 2.46 -8.92 17.48
N ILE A 117 2.81 -10.05 18.09
CA ILE A 117 1.88 -10.95 18.75
C ILE A 117 2.04 -10.81 20.26
N ARG A 118 0.94 -10.55 20.96
CA ARG A 118 0.90 -10.42 22.42
C ARG A 118 -0.24 -11.23 23.01
N GLU A 119 -0.02 -11.85 24.15
CA GLU A 119 -1.08 -12.49 24.93
C GLU A 119 -1.64 -11.50 25.95
N VAL A 120 -2.95 -11.38 26.01
CA VAL A 120 -3.67 -10.60 27.03
C VAL A 120 -4.37 -11.59 27.95
N GLU A 121 -4.01 -11.57 29.23
CA GLU A 121 -4.67 -12.39 30.25
C GLU A 121 -5.99 -11.76 30.67
N MET A 122 -7.05 -12.56 30.66
CA MET A 122 -8.39 -12.22 31.13
C MET A 122 -8.79 -13.19 32.25
N GLY A 123 -8.05 -13.16 33.36
CA GLY A 123 -8.20 -14.10 34.47
C GLY A 123 -7.71 -15.51 34.09
N PRO A 124 -8.55 -16.56 34.11
CA PRO A 124 -8.14 -17.90 33.68
C PRO A 124 -8.02 -18.05 32.15
N PHE A 125 -8.42 -17.04 31.37
CA PHE A 125 -8.38 -17.06 29.91
C PHE A 125 -7.20 -16.27 29.36
N LYS A 126 -6.64 -16.72 28.24
CA LYS A 126 -5.64 -15.99 27.46
C LYS A 126 -6.20 -15.66 26.09
N HIS A 127 -6.04 -14.42 25.66
CA HIS A 127 -6.41 -13.96 24.33
C HIS A 127 -5.18 -13.50 23.57
N THR A 128 -4.88 -14.13 22.44
CA THR A 128 -3.77 -13.73 21.57
C THR A 128 -4.23 -12.59 20.66
N VAL A 129 -3.52 -11.46 20.72
CA VAL A 129 -3.70 -10.32 19.82
C VAL A 129 -2.53 -10.27 18.87
N ASP A 130 -2.81 -10.30 17.57
CA ASP A 130 -1.82 -10.15 16.50
C ASP A 130 -2.03 -8.82 15.79
N ASP A 131 -1.23 -7.83 16.16
CA ASP A 131 -1.30 -6.47 15.60
C ASP A 131 -0.83 -6.46 14.12
N GLY A 132 -0.14 -7.51 13.65
CA GLY A 132 0.30 -7.68 12.26
C GLY A 132 -0.73 -8.36 11.35
N LEU A 133 -1.88 -8.81 11.86
CA LEU A 133 -2.84 -9.58 11.07
C LEU A 133 -3.38 -8.79 9.86
N ASP A 134 -3.73 -7.52 10.06
CA ASP A 134 -4.36 -6.71 9.01
C ASP A 134 -3.41 -6.36 7.86
N ILE A 135 -2.12 -6.16 8.16
CA ILE A 135 -1.12 -5.92 7.11
C ILE A 135 -0.85 -7.19 6.30
N ARG A 136 -0.82 -8.37 6.95
CA ARG A 136 -0.68 -9.65 6.24
C ARG A 136 -1.85 -9.91 5.30
N LYS A 137 -3.09 -9.66 5.76
CA LYS A 137 -4.28 -9.76 4.90
C LYS A 137 -4.18 -8.86 3.67
N ALA A 138 -3.76 -7.60 3.86
CA ALA A 138 -3.55 -6.67 2.75
C ALA A 138 -2.46 -7.15 1.79
N ALA A 139 -1.38 -7.77 2.29
CA ALA A 139 -0.33 -8.34 1.45
C ALA A 139 -0.85 -9.50 0.59
N PHE A 140 -1.60 -10.45 1.17
CA PHE A 140 -2.19 -11.54 0.41
C PHE A 140 -3.24 -11.06 -0.62
N GLU A 141 -4.00 -10.02 -0.30
CA GLU A 141 -4.92 -9.38 -1.25
C GLU A 141 -4.17 -8.74 -2.44
N CYS A 142 -3.01 -8.13 -2.19
CA CYS A 142 -2.14 -7.64 -3.26
C CYS A 142 -1.61 -8.78 -4.13
N MET A 143 -1.14 -9.86 -3.51
CA MET A 143 -0.67 -11.04 -4.21
C MET A 143 -1.75 -11.60 -5.14
N TYR A 144 -2.97 -11.77 -4.62
CA TYR A 144 -4.12 -12.23 -5.40
C TYR A 144 -4.36 -11.35 -6.64
N THR A 145 -4.38 -10.02 -6.46
CA THR A 145 -4.55 -9.06 -7.57
C THR A 145 -3.45 -9.15 -8.62
N LEU A 146 -2.20 -9.39 -8.21
CA LEU A 146 -1.07 -9.51 -9.14
C LEU A 146 -1.16 -10.74 -10.04
N LEU A 147 -1.81 -11.82 -9.58
CA LEU A 147 -2.07 -13.00 -10.43
C LEU A 147 -2.96 -12.67 -11.62
N ASP A 148 -3.92 -11.76 -11.45
CA ASP A 148 -4.85 -11.38 -12.51
C ASP A 148 -4.24 -10.34 -13.47
N THR A 149 -3.42 -9.40 -12.97
CA THR A 149 -3.02 -8.22 -13.75
C THR A 149 -1.56 -8.15 -14.16
N CYS A 150 -0.65 -8.85 -13.47
CA CYS A 150 0.80 -8.67 -13.61
C CYS A 150 1.59 -10.00 -13.69
N LEU A 151 0.93 -11.10 -14.05
CA LEU A 151 1.50 -12.45 -13.98
C LEU A 151 2.83 -12.61 -14.74
N ASP A 152 2.99 -11.95 -15.89
CA ASP A 152 4.20 -12.03 -16.72
C ASP A 152 5.46 -11.45 -16.07
N ARG A 153 5.31 -10.69 -14.98
CA ARG A 153 6.39 -10.02 -14.25
C ARG A 153 6.63 -10.61 -12.86
N VAL A 154 5.96 -11.70 -12.52
CA VAL A 154 6.03 -12.35 -11.21
C VAL A 154 6.75 -13.69 -11.34
N ASP A 155 7.73 -13.94 -10.48
CA ASP A 155 8.31 -15.28 -10.34
C ASP A 155 7.31 -16.19 -9.63
N MET A 156 6.70 -17.10 -10.38
CA MET A 156 5.69 -18.02 -9.88
C MET A 156 6.20 -18.94 -8.77
N PHE A 157 7.48 -19.31 -8.76
CA PHE A 157 8.02 -20.18 -7.71
C PHE A 157 8.15 -19.42 -6.39
N GLU A 158 8.69 -18.20 -6.43
CA GLU A 158 8.77 -17.35 -5.25
C GLU A 158 7.37 -17.01 -4.71
N PHE A 159 6.46 -16.65 -5.61
CA PHE A 159 5.08 -16.33 -5.27
C PHE A 159 4.36 -17.49 -4.54
N LEU A 160 4.49 -18.73 -5.05
CA LEU A 160 3.87 -19.92 -4.45
C LEU A 160 4.43 -20.22 -3.05
N ASN A 161 5.74 -20.05 -2.84
CA ASN A 161 6.35 -20.23 -1.51
C ASN A 161 5.72 -19.30 -0.46
N HIS A 162 5.42 -18.06 -0.83
CA HIS A 162 4.77 -17.11 0.06
C HIS A 162 3.28 -17.40 0.24
N LEU A 163 2.61 -17.95 -0.77
CA LEU A 163 1.20 -18.32 -0.70
C LEU A 163 0.96 -19.55 0.20
N GLU A 164 1.88 -20.52 0.22
CA GLU A 164 1.82 -21.67 1.14
C GLU A 164 1.93 -21.25 2.62
N SER A 165 2.54 -20.09 2.88
CA SER A 165 2.76 -19.59 4.25
C SER A 165 1.58 -18.85 4.89
N GLY A 166 0.51 -18.59 4.12
CA GLY A 166 -0.69 -17.83 4.55
C GLY A 166 -1.92 -18.69 4.74
#